data_AF-A0A969IPV3-F1
#
_entry.id   AF-A0A969IPV3-F1
#
_cell.length_a   1.000
_cell.length_b   1.000
_cell.length_c   1.000
_cell.angle_alpha   90.00
_cell.angle_beta   90.00
_cell.angle_gamma   90.00
#
_symmetry.space_group_name_H-M   'P 1'
#
loop_
_entity.id
_entity.type
_entity.pdbx_description
1 polymer ?
#
loop_
_entity_poly.entity_id
_entity_poly.type
_entity_poly.pdbx_seq_one_letter_code
_entity_poly.pdbx_strand_id
1 'polypeptide(L)'
;MSSRRRVVFGLLGTTLDAGKQDKRWEKWRPSIALCQHDDLLIERLELIHGRQHADLAQQVAADIAAVSPETKTRCLVIDLKNPWDFEEVYGALHDFARSYPFDTDAEDYLVNITTGTHVAQICWFLLIEARYIPARILQLTPPKRWKSGGPGEFTIIDLDLSRYDRIATRFRAE
;
A
#
# COMPACT_ATOMS: atom_id res chain seq x y z
N MET A 1 -11.20 21.26 12.04
CA MET A 1 -11.38 19.79 12.01
C MET A 1 -9.99 19.19 11.91
N SER A 2 -9.51 18.51 12.95
CA SER A 2 -8.21 17.80 12.85
C SER A 2 -8.35 16.76 11.73
N SER A 3 -7.53 16.83 10.68
CA SER A 3 -7.59 15.81 9.63
C SER A 3 -7.05 14.52 10.23
N ARG A 4 -7.77 13.40 10.07
CA ARG A 4 -7.27 12.09 10.51
C ARG A 4 -5.91 11.81 9.88
N ARG A 5 -5.07 11.13 10.65
CA ARG A 5 -3.69 10.81 10.28
C ARG A 5 -3.71 9.68 9.28
N ARG A 6 -3.11 9.89 8.10
CA ARG A 6 -3.14 8.89 7.04
C ARG A 6 -2.07 7.85 7.27
N VAL A 7 -2.48 6.59 7.32
CA VAL A 7 -1.61 5.42 7.45
C VAL A 7 -1.79 4.55 6.22
N VAL A 8 -0.69 4.23 5.55
CA VAL A 8 -0.71 3.38 4.36
C VAL A 8 -0.01 2.07 4.66
N PHE A 9 -0.64 0.94 4.35
CA PHE A 9 0.00 -0.37 4.29
C PHE A 9 0.45 -0.64 2.86
N GLY A 10 1.66 -1.15 2.68
CA GLY A 10 2.15 -1.52 1.34
C GLY A 10 3.13 -2.68 1.41
N LEU A 11 3.02 -3.60 0.46
CA LEU A 11 4.02 -4.66 0.31
C LEU A 11 5.24 -4.10 -0.41
N LEU A 12 6.44 -4.44 0.04
CA LEU A 12 7.67 -4.06 -0.64
C LEU A 12 7.70 -4.66 -2.06
N GLY A 13 7.87 -3.80 -3.07
CA GLY A 13 8.08 -4.23 -4.45
C GLY A 13 9.50 -4.73 -4.66
N THR A 14 9.76 -6.02 -4.43
CA THR A 14 11.12 -6.62 -4.54
C THR A 14 11.80 -6.38 -5.89
N THR A 15 11.02 -6.22 -6.96
CA THR A 15 11.51 -5.85 -8.30
C THR A 15 11.37 -4.35 -8.58
N LEU A 16 10.20 -3.77 -8.30
CA LEU A 16 9.88 -2.39 -8.71
C LEU A 16 10.55 -1.34 -7.83
N ASP A 17 10.70 -1.61 -6.53
CA ASP A 17 11.39 -0.71 -5.60
C ASP A 17 12.91 -0.97 -5.55
N ALA A 18 13.42 -1.93 -6.32
CA ALA A 18 14.85 -2.25 -6.35
C ALA A 18 15.65 -1.33 -7.31
N GLY A 19 16.86 -0.97 -6.89
CA GLY A 19 17.80 -0.22 -7.70
C GLY A 19 19.19 -0.15 -7.08
N LYS A 20 20.22 -0.04 -7.92
CA LYS A 20 21.63 0.03 -7.49
C LYS A 20 22.06 1.49 -7.37
N GLN A 21 22.64 1.84 -6.21
CA GLN A 21 23.30 3.13 -5.97
C GLN A 21 22.43 4.30 -6.46
N ASP A 22 23.00 5.25 -7.18
CA ASP A 22 22.31 6.48 -7.60
C ASP A 22 21.34 6.25 -8.77
N LYS A 23 21.57 5.23 -9.60
CA LYS A 23 20.69 4.91 -10.74
C LYS A 23 19.28 4.50 -10.31
N ARG A 24 19.05 4.22 -9.02
CA ARG A 24 17.71 3.94 -8.48
C ARG A 24 16.77 5.14 -8.59
N TRP A 25 17.31 6.36 -8.56
CA TRP A 25 16.54 7.61 -8.69
C TRP A 25 16.06 7.87 -10.12
N GLU A 26 16.63 7.18 -11.12
CA GLU A 26 16.16 7.22 -12.51
C GLU A 26 14.97 6.29 -12.77
N LYS A 27 14.63 5.42 -11.82
CA LYS A 27 13.52 4.47 -11.93
C LYS A 27 12.30 4.98 -11.18
N TRP A 28 11.13 4.72 -11.75
CA TRP A 28 9.89 4.85 -11.00
C TRP A 28 9.73 3.68 -10.03
N ARG A 29 9.67 4.00 -8.73
CA ARG A 29 9.62 3.04 -7.62
C ARG A 29 8.35 3.29 -6.81
N PRO A 30 7.33 2.40 -6.86
CA PRO A 30 6.00 2.67 -6.34
C PRO A 30 5.97 3.11 -4.87
N SER A 31 6.75 2.48 -4.00
CA SER A 31 6.72 2.80 -2.56
C SER A 31 7.29 4.19 -2.27
N ILE A 32 8.26 4.63 -3.07
CA ILE A 32 8.85 5.98 -2.97
C ILE A 32 7.92 6.99 -3.62
N ALA A 33 7.43 6.68 -4.82
CA ALA A 33 6.51 7.53 -5.60
C ALA A 33 5.24 7.84 -4.82
N LEU A 34 4.72 6.87 -4.06
CA LEU A 34 3.59 7.05 -3.15
C LEU A 34 3.81 8.21 -2.16
N CYS A 35 5.03 8.35 -1.62
CA CYS A 35 5.35 9.37 -0.63
C CYS A 35 5.74 10.72 -1.24
N GLN A 36 5.81 10.82 -2.57
CA GLN A 36 6.16 12.04 -3.32
C GLN A 36 4.94 12.87 -3.75
N HIS A 37 3.72 12.42 -3.44
CA HIS A 37 2.49 13.13 -3.76
C HIS A 37 2.18 14.22 -2.72
N ASP A 38 2.28 15.50 -3.11
CA ASP A 38 2.00 16.64 -2.22
C ASP A 38 0.54 16.71 -1.74
N ASP A 39 -0.39 16.18 -2.54
CA ASP A 39 -1.82 16.12 -2.25
C ASP A 39 -2.23 14.87 -1.46
N LEU A 40 -1.30 13.94 -1.25
CA LEU A 40 -1.48 12.73 -0.46
C LEU A 40 -0.48 12.69 0.70
N LEU A 41 -0.72 13.55 1.70
CA LEU A 41 0.09 13.53 2.93
C LEU A 41 -0.09 12.19 3.66
N ILE A 42 1.01 11.46 3.82
CA ILE A 42 1.08 10.18 4.54
C ILE A 42 1.84 10.44 5.83
N GLU A 43 1.21 10.21 6.99
CA GLU A 43 1.93 10.32 8.26
C GLU A 43 2.79 9.08 8.50
N ARG A 44 2.27 7.91 8.12
CA ARG A 44 2.93 6.64 8.37
C ARG A 44 2.77 5.67 7.20
N LEU A 45 3.88 5.12 6.75
CA LEU A 45 3.91 3.98 5.83
C LEU A 45 4.33 2.72 6.60
N GLU A 46 3.43 1.76 6.68
CA GLU A 46 3.69 0.41 7.18
C GLU A 46 4.17 -0.44 5.99
N LEU A 47 5.49 -0.52 5.80
CA LEU A 47 6.15 -1.21 4.69
C LEU A 47 6.36 -2.69 5.05
N ILE A 48 5.52 -3.55 4.49
CA ILE A 48 5.51 -4.98 4.76
C ILE A 48 6.52 -5.70 3.86
N HIS A 49 7.39 -6.53 4.43
CA HIS A 49 8.37 -7.31 3.69
C HIS A 49 8.68 -8.65 4.37
N GLY A 50 9.24 -9.62 3.62
CA GLY A 50 9.84 -10.82 4.20
C GLY A 50 11.25 -10.55 4.73
N ARG A 51 11.74 -11.34 5.70
CA ARG A 51 13.08 -11.15 6.30
C ARG A 51 14.21 -11.12 5.28
N GLN A 52 14.11 -11.90 4.22
CA GLN A 52 15.11 -11.97 3.16
C GLN A 52 15.27 -10.65 2.36
N HIS A 53 14.35 -9.70 2.52
CA HIS A 53 14.38 -8.40 1.84
C HIS A 53 14.60 -7.23 2.81
N ALA A 54 15.10 -7.48 4.02
CA ALA A 54 15.31 -6.45 5.04
C ALA A 54 16.21 -5.29 4.56
N ASP A 55 17.32 -5.60 3.88
CA ASP A 55 18.24 -4.58 3.36
C ASP A 55 17.55 -3.66 2.33
N LEU A 56 16.73 -4.24 1.45
CA LEU A 56 15.96 -3.46 0.48
C LEU A 56 14.89 -2.62 1.17
N ALA A 57 14.19 -3.16 2.19
CA ALA A 57 13.20 -2.42 2.95
C ALA A 57 13.83 -1.21 3.66
N GLN A 58 15.01 -1.37 4.27
CA GLN A 58 15.76 -0.28 4.89
C GLN A 58 16.20 0.77 3.86
N GLN A 59 16.67 0.35 2.69
CA GLN A 59 17.02 1.27 1.60
C GLN A 59 15.79 2.07 1.15
N VAL A 60 14.64 1.41 0.96
CA VAL A 60 13.38 2.07 0.61
C VAL A 60 12.95 3.06 1.69
N ALA A 61 13.02 2.69 2.97
CA ALA A 61 12.69 3.58 4.08
C ALA A 61 13.59 4.82 4.11
N ALA A 62 14.89 4.66 3.86
CA ALA A 62 15.83 5.78 3.79
C ALA A 62 15.55 6.69 2.58
N ASP A 63 15.23 6.10 1.42
CA ASP A 63 14.88 6.86 0.22
C ASP A 63 13.55 7.61 0.40
N ILE A 64 12.57 7.05 1.12
CA ILE A 64 11.32 7.74 1.50
C ILE A 64 11.64 8.93 2.39
N ALA A 65 12.47 8.76 3.43
CA ALA A 65 12.84 9.85 4.33
C ALA A 65 13.54 11.01 3.59
N ALA A 66 14.24 10.73 2.48
CA ALA A 66 14.87 11.76 1.66
C ALA A 66 13.86 12.59 0.84
N VAL A 67 12.76 12.00 0.38
CA VAL A 67 11.74 12.68 -0.46
C VAL A 67 10.54 13.18 0.33
N SER A 68 10.28 12.58 1.49
CA SER A 68 9.15 12.89 2.37
C SER A 68 9.60 12.77 3.83
N PRO A 69 10.34 13.76 4.35
CA PRO A 69 10.92 13.71 5.70
C PRO A 69 9.88 13.58 6.82
N GLU A 70 8.66 14.04 6.56
CA GLU A 70 7.52 14.01 7.47
C GLU A 70 6.93 12.58 7.61
N THR A 71 7.11 11.74 6.58
CA THR A 71 6.53 10.39 6.52
C THR A 71 7.33 9.43 7.38
N LYS A 72 6.69 8.84 8.40
CA LYS A 72 7.30 7.79 9.23
C LYS A 72 7.17 6.43 8.55
N THR A 73 8.27 5.88 8.07
CA THR A 73 8.28 4.50 7.56
C THR A 73 8.54 3.50 8.68
N ARG A 74 7.66 2.51 8.82
CA ARG A 74 7.82 1.37 9.73
C ARG A 74 7.91 0.10 8.90
N CYS A 75 9.01 -0.63 9.04
CA CYS A 75 9.19 -1.91 8.37
C CYS A 75 8.51 -3.01 9.19
N LEU A 76 7.52 -3.67 8.60
CA LEU A 76 6.81 -4.79 9.18
C LEU A 76 7.24 -6.09 8.51
N VAL A 77 7.55 -7.10 9.32
CA VAL A 77 8.00 -8.39 8.81
C VAL A 77 6.83 -9.36 8.77
N ILE A 78 6.51 -9.84 7.56
CA ILE A 78 5.61 -10.98 7.33
C ILE A 78 6.36 -11.95 6.42
N ASP A 79 6.68 -13.13 6.96
CA ASP A 79 7.35 -14.17 6.19
C ASP A 79 6.33 -15.06 5.49
N LEU A 80 6.52 -15.21 4.18
CA LEU A 80 5.75 -16.08 3.32
C LEU A 80 6.74 -17.06 2.68
N LYS A 81 6.54 -18.36 2.89
CA LYS A 81 7.31 -19.42 2.23
C LYS A 81 6.98 -19.45 0.74
N ASN A 82 5.69 -19.40 0.40
CA ASN A 82 5.21 -19.26 -0.96
C ASN A 82 4.27 -18.05 -1.09
N PRO A 83 4.77 -16.89 -1.57
CA PRO A 83 3.96 -15.67 -1.73
C PRO A 83 2.92 -15.76 -2.86
N TRP A 84 2.80 -16.92 -3.51
CA TRP A 84 1.80 -17.24 -4.52
C TRP A 84 0.80 -18.31 -4.05
N ASP A 85 0.99 -18.86 -2.84
CA ASP A 85 0.00 -19.73 -2.22
C ASP A 85 -1.09 -18.89 -1.54
N PHE A 86 -2.34 -19.13 -1.92
CA PHE A 86 -3.44 -18.29 -1.46
C PHE A 86 -3.75 -18.49 0.03
N GLU A 87 -3.72 -19.73 0.51
CA GLU A 87 -4.04 -20.05 1.91
C GLU A 87 -2.99 -19.45 2.85
N GLU A 88 -1.71 -19.60 2.50
CA GLU A 88 -0.60 -19.03 3.27
C GLU A 88 -0.67 -17.49 3.31
N VAL A 89 -0.83 -16.86 2.15
CA VAL A 89 -0.87 -15.39 2.06
C VAL A 89 -2.10 -14.83 2.76
N TYR A 90 -3.28 -15.40 2.54
CA TYR A 90 -4.50 -14.98 3.21
C TYR A 90 -4.39 -15.14 4.72
N GLY A 91 -3.93 -16.29 5.21
CA GLY A 91 -3.75 -16.56 6.62
C GLY A 91 -2.81 -15.55 7.29
N ALA A 92 -1.63 -15.31 6.69
CA ALA A 92 -0.66 -14.37 7.24
C ALA A 92 -1.17 -12.92 7.28
N LEU A 93 -1.83 -12.45 6.22
CA LEU A 93 -2.39 -11.09 6.18
C LEU A 93 -3.61 -10.95 7.09
N HIS A 94 -4.40 -12.00 7.25
CA HIS A 94 -5.51 -12.04 8.18
C HIS A 94 -5.04 -11.99 9.64
N ASP A 95 -4.01 -12.76 10.00
CA ASP A 95 -3.40 -12.72 11.34
C ASP A 95 -2.79 -11.35 11.64
N PHE A 96 -2.16 -10.74 10.63
CA PHE A 96 -1.73 -9.35 10.70
C PHE A 96 -2.90 -8.39 10.98
N ALA A 97 -3.99 -8.47 10.20
CA ALA A 97 -5.16 -7.62 10.39
C ALA A 97 -5.77 -7.77 11.80
N ARG A 98 -5.80 -8.99 12.35
CA ARG A 98 -6.32 -9.24 13.70
C ARG A 98 -5.43 -8.72 14.82
N SER A 99 -4.12 -8.62 14.59
CA SER A 99 -3.16 -8.17 15.59
C SER A 99 -2.85 -6.68 15.50
N TYR A 100 -3.10 -6.04 14.35
CA TYR A 100 -2.84 -4.61 14.18
C TYR A 100 -3.88 -3.76 14.95
N PRO A 101 -3.43 -2.82 15.80
CA PRO A 101 -4.32 -2.01 16.63
C PRO A 101 -4.88 -0.82 15.83
N PHE A 102 -5.87 -1.07 14.97
CA PHE A 102 -6.52 -0.02 14.19
C PHE A 102 -7.23 1.01 15.10
N ASP A 103 -6.96 2.29 14.89
CA ASP A 103 -7.58 3.46 15.53
C ASP A 103 -8.31 4.27 14.45
N THR A 104 -9.53 3.85 14.11
CA THR A 104 -10.34 4.48 13.05
C THR A 104 -10.91 5.85 13.43
N ASP A 105 -10.82 6.23 14.71
CA ASP A 105 -11.21 7.55 15.19
C ASP A 105 -10.14 8.59 14.84
N ALA A 106 -8.86 8.24 15.02
CA ALA A 106 -7.74 9.14 14.77
C ALA A 106 -7.02 8.94 13.43
N GLU A 107 -7.13 7.76 12.81
CA GLU A 107 -6.37 7.37 11.62
C GLU A 107 -7.29 7.04 10.42
N ASP A 108 -6.79 7.31 9.21
CA ASP A 108 -7.40 6.98 7.94
C ASP A 108 -6.50 6.00 7.20
N TYR A 109 -6.97 4.76 7.00
CA TYR A 109 -6.16 3.67 6.48
C TYR A 109 -6.32 3.48 4.98
N LEU A 110 -5.20 3.33 4.29
CA LEU A 110 -5.14 2.91 2.89
C LEU A 110 -4.28 1.65 2.75
N VAL A 111 -4.59 0.80 1.78
CA VAL A 111 -3.76 -0.34 1.40
C VAL A 111 -3.29 -0.15 -0.05
N ASN A 112 -1.99 0.04 -0.23
CA ASN A 112 -1.37 0.13 -1.55
C ASN A 112 -1.24 -1.26 -2.17
N ILE A 113 -1.97 -1.48 -3.27
CA ILE A 113 -1.95 -2.74 -4.02
C ILE A 113 -1.05 -2.70 -5.28
N THR A 114 -0.32 -1.60 -5.51
CA THR A 114 0.55 -1.45 -6.69
C THR A 114 1.70 -2.47 -6.70
N THR A 115 2.15 -2.87 -5.52
CA THR A 115 3.24 -3.82 -5.28
C THR A 115 2.73 -5.05 -4.55
N GLY A 116 3.58 -6.08 -4.48
CA GLY A 116 3.18 -7.41 -4.01
C GLY A 116 2.76 -8.33 -5.16
N THR A 117 2.51 -9.60 -4.83
CA THR A 117 2.00 -10.57 -5.79
C THR A 117 0.52 -10.30 -6.07
N HIS A 118 0.00 -10.74 -7.23
CA HIS A 118 -1.44 -10.64 -7.50
C HIS A 118 -2.27 -11.42 -6.44
N VAL A 119 -1.72 -12.50 -5.88
CA VAL A 119 -2.35 -13.22 -4.76
C VAL A 119 -2.51 -12.30 -3.56
N ALA A 120 -1.46 -11.59 -3.16
CA ALA A 120 -1.55 -10.65 -2.05
C ALA A 120 -2.50 -9.47 -2.33
N GLN A 121 -2.56 -8.97 -3.56
CA GLN A 121 -3.53 -7.95 -3.98
C GLN A 121 -4.97 -8.44 -3.80
N ILE A 122 -5.28 -9.68 -4.22
CA ILE A 122 -6.59 -10.30 -4.01
C ILE A 122 -6.88 -10.48 -2.52
N CYS A 123 -5.90 -10.98 -1.73
CA CYS A 123 -6.08 -11.14 -0.30
C CYS A 123 -6.36 -9.81 0.41
N TRP A 124 -5.67 -8.73 0.05
CA TRP A 124 -5.98 -7.39 0.57
C TRP A 124 -7.41 -6.98 0.24
N PHE A 125 -7.84 -7.16 -1.01
CA PHE A 125 -9.21 -6.86 -1.41
C PHE A 125 -10.22 -7.60 -0.53
N LEU A 126 -10.05 -8.91 -0.35
CA LEU A 126 -10.97 -9.74 0.44
C LEU A 126 -10.99 -9.34 1.92
N LEU A 127 -9.84 -9.02 2.51
CA LEU A 127 -9.75 -8.61 3.91
C LEU A 127 -10.37 -7.24 4.17
N ILE A 128 -10.30 -6.34 3.19
CA ILE A 128 -10.96 -5.03 3.24
C ILE A 128 -12.47 -5.20 3.06
N GLU A 129 -12.89 -5.98 2.06
CA GLU A 129 -14.31 -6.23 1.76
C GLU A 129 -15.04 -6.89 2.94
N ALA A 130 -14.40 -7.90 3.56
CA ALA A 130 -14.89 -8.55 4.77
C ALA A 130 -14.73 -7.70 6.05
N ARG A 131 -14.23 -6.46 5.93
CA ARG A 131 -14.04 -5.49 7.02
C ARG A 131 -13.08 -5.94 8.14
N TYR A 132 -12.18 -6.89 7.87
CA TYR A 132 -11.07 -7.20 8.77
C TYR A 132 -10.04 -6.07 8.79
N ILE A 133 -9.92 -5.33 7.69
CA ILE A 133 -9.06 -4.16 7.57
C ILE A 133 -9.95 -2.95 7.25
N PRO A 134 -10.06 -1.97 8.16
CA PRO A 134 -10.89 -0.78 7.95
C PRO A 134 -10.18 0.24 7.06
N ALA A 135 -9.82 -0.15 5.83
CA ALA A 135 -9.06 0.66 4.89
C ALA A 135 -9.76 0.82 3.54
N ARG A 136 -9.26 1.74 2.72
CA ARG A 136 -9.58 1.83 1.29
C ARG A 136 -8.40 1.35 0.46
N ILE A 137 -8.66 0.93 -0.77
CA ILE A 137 -7.61 0.53 -1.69
C ILE A 137 -6.94 1.77 -2.28
N LEU A 138 -5.62 1.73 -2.38
CA LEU A 138 -4.80 2.73 -3.05
C LEU A 138 -4.02 2.04 -4.17
N GLN A 139 -4.03 2.63 -5.35
CA GLN A 139 -3.29 2.12 -6.50
C GLN A 139 -2.61 3.26 -7.22
N LEU A 140 -1.33 3.08 -7.55
CA LEU A 140 -0.55 4.01 -8.34
C LEU A 140 -0.48 3.54 -9.80
N THR A 141 -0.37 4.51 -10.69
CA THR A 141 -0.09 4.32 -12.11
C THR A 141 1.20 5.07 -12.45
N PRO A 142 2.19 4.41 -13.09
CA PRO A 142 3.44 5.05 -13.44
C PRO A 142 3.22 6.21 -14.42
N PRO A 143 4.11 7.23 -14.43
CA PRO A 143 4.02 8.32 -15.39
C PRO A 143 4.16 7.81 -16.83
N LYS A 144 3.40 8.41 -17.77
CA LYS A 144 3.40 8.06 -19.21
C LYS A 144 4.81 8.05 -19.84
N ARG A 145 5.73 8.83 -19.29
CA ARG A 145 7.16 8.76 -19.61
C ARG A 145 7.92 8.48 -18.32
N TRP A 146 8.58 7.33 -18.22
CA TRP A 146 9.43 7.01 -17.07
C TRP A 146 10.48 8.10 -16.75
N LYS A 147 10.93 8.85 -17.75
CA LYS A 147 11.90 9.94 -17.59
C LYS A 147 11.32 11.29 -17.19
N SER A 148 10.00 11.47 -17.10
CA SER A 148 9.42 12.78 -16.73
C SER A 148 9.47 13.07 -15.22
N GLY A 149 10.03 12.18 -14.41
CA GLY A 149 10.48 12.45 -13.04
C GLY A 149 9.39 12.64 -11.97
N GLY A 150 8.11 12.49 -12.33
CA GLY A 150 7.00 12.63 -11.40
C GLY A 150 6.58 11.31 -10.73
N PRO A 151 5.81 11.39 -9.62
CA PRO A 151 5.34 10.22 -8.88
C PRO A 151 4.31 9.37 -9.64
N GLY A 152 3.77 9.88 -10.76
CA GLY A 152 2.69 9.24 -11.50
C GLY A 152 1.34 9.73 -11.03
N GLU A 153 0.33 8.89 -11.15
CA GLU A 153 -1.03 9.16 -10.67
C GLU A 153 -1.40 8.14 -9.60
N PHE A 154 -2.32 8.49 -8.70
CA PHE A 154 -2.90 7.53 -7.75
C PHE A 154 -4.42 7.57 -7.80
N THR A 155 -5.03 6.45 -7.42
CA THR A 155 -6.48 6.32 -7.26
C THR A 155 -6.77 5.68 -5.92
N ILE A 156 -7.75 6.23 -5.18
CA ILE A 156 -8.27 5.64 -3.95
C ILE A 156 -9.65 5.06 -4.27
N ILE A 157 -9.83 3.78 -3.97
CA ILE A 157 -11.06 3.03 -4.24
C ILE A 157 -11.67 2.63 -2.89
N ASP A 158 -12.88 3.10 -2.65
CA ASP A 158 -13.70 2.71 -1.51
C ASP A 158 -14.54 1.49 -1.91
N LEU A 159 -14.44 0.40 -1.15
CA LEU A 159 -15.21 -0.82 -1.43
C LEU A 159 -16.63 -0.76 -0.86
N ASP A 160 -16.98 0.28 -0.09
CA ASP A 160 -18.34 0.43 0.42
C ASP A 160 -19.33 0.76 -0.71
N LEU A 161 -20.08 -0.26 -1.15
CA LEU A 161 -21.10 -0.18 -2.19
C LEU A 161 -22.25 0.78 -1.86
N SER A 162 -22.44 1.15 -0.59
CA SER A 162 -23.47 2.13 -0.19
C SER A 162 -23.24 3.52 -0.80
N ARG A 163 -22.02 3.81 -1.25
CA ARG A 163 -21.66 5.05 -1.95
C ARG A 163 -21.89 5.01 -3.45
N TYR A 164 -22.17 3.84 -4.02
CA TYR A 164 -22.37 3.63 -5.45
C TYR A 164 -23.83 3.33 -5.78
N ASP A 165 -24.69 4.36 -5.68
CA ASP A 165 -26.13 4.28 -5.96
C ASP A 165 -26.46 3.62 -7.31
N ARG A 166 -25.62 3.84 -8.34
CA ARG A 166 -25.85 3.34 -9.70
C ARG A 166 -25.68 1.82 -9.84
N ILE A 167 -24.82 1.20 -9.03
CA ILE A 167 -24.61 -0.26 -9.04
C ILE A 167 -25.65 -0.92 -8.14
N ALA A 168 -25.88 -0.36 -6.94
CA ALA A 168 -26.90 -0.85 -6.01
C ALA A 168 -28.33 -0.81 -6.61
N THR A 169 -28.60 0.10 -7.54
CA THR A 169 -29.89 0.15 -8.25
C THR A 169 -30.04 -0.99 -9.27
N ARG A 170 -28.94 -1.48 -9.88
CA ARG A 170 -28.98 -2.64 -10.78
C ARG A 170 -29.19 -3.95 -10.03
N PHE A 171 -28.56 -4.12 -8.87
CA PHE A 171 -28.75 -5.30 -8.01
C PHE A 171 -30.13 -5.36 -7.33
N ARG A 172 -30.82 -4.23 -7.17
CA ARG A 172 -32.20 -4.19 -6.64
C ARG A 172 -33.27 -4.44 -7.71
N ALA A 173 -32.88 -4.48 -8.98
CA ALA A 173 -33.77 -4.68 -10.12
C ALA A 173 -33.71 -6.11 -10.69
N GLU A 174 -32.90 -7.00 -10.08
CA GLU A 174 -32.96 -8.45 -10.24
C GLU A 174 -33.68 -9.08 -9.05
#